data_AF-A0A2S9KCZ2-F1
#
_entry.id   AF-A0A2S9KCZ2-F1
#
_cell.length_a   1.000
_cell.length_b   1.000
_cell.length_c   1.000
_cell.angle_alpha   90.00
_cell.angle_beta   90.00
_cell.angle_gamma   90.00
#
_symmetry.space_group_name_H-M   'P 1'
#
loop_
_entity.id
_entity.type
_entity.pdbx_description
1 polymer ?
#
loop_
_entity_poly.entity_id
_entity_poly.type
_entity_poly.pdbx_seq_one_letter_code
_entity_poly.pdbx_strand_id
1 'polypeptide(L)'
;MARREDKGRMGSFARGSELWMHQARLFVVAIGTVVLLSVLVGLAVTSGYFWHATTAAEKYALERNVLARTRDVLGMTAGKMELHIEGQLRLLEVEQVARLTQALAEEGWRKLRNGGLFGVLSAAGFVFLVSLYWWGYGRAKMQDRQLRGAQLVAGPELAMLVRQRKEASPYEIAGVPMRLKSETLHTLLAGAQGTGKSQQFFALMKQVRAQGKRMIVYDPTGEFTQAFYRAGKDILMNPLDARSPNWNVWQEIAKDYHYDNIANGLIPDPAGSDPFWAHAGRMLLKDVIVVLGKKGKRTNRELYHAIAKTNLEDLHKLLQGMAGASYVDPTTERTGMSLGVQDFSQLYEIYGHNLAKTIISGCQTKLLLRFTDGAAAKLLSDLMGQAVIL
;
A
#
# COMPACT_ATOMS: atom_id res chain seq x y z
N MET A 1 -7.55 -5.09 20.93
CA MET A 1 -6.67 -4.11 21.63
C MET A 1 -7.51 -2.92 22.05
N ALA A 2 -7.31 -2.44 23.29
CA ALA A 2 -8.14 -1.47 24.01
C ALA A 2 -8.50 -0.20 23.21
N ARG A 3 -9.78 0.19 23.24
CA ARG A 3 -10.26 1.50 22.83
C ARG A 3 -9.56 2.55 23.71
N ARG A 4 -8.67 3.35 23.12
CA ARG A 4 -8.24 4.60 23.74
C ARG A 4 -9.44 5.53 23.76
N GLU A 5 -9.81 6.00 24.96
CA GLU A 5 -10.79 7.05 25.16
C GLU A 5 -10.47 8.27 24.30
N ASP A 6 -11.50 8.77 23.60
CA ASP A 6 -11.48 10.07 22.92
C ASP A 6 -11.24 11.17 23.96
N LYS A 7 -9.97 11.53 24.15
CA LYS A 7 -9.61 12.70 24.95
C LYS A 7 -10.11 13.94 24.21
N GLY A 8 -11.07 14.63 24.82
CA GLY A 8 -11.86 15.71 24.24
C GLY A 8 -11.09 16.76 23.44
N ARG A 9 -11.79 17.34 22.45
CA ARG A 9 -11.32 18.33 21.46
C ARG A 9 -10.33 19.38 22.00
N MET A 10 -10.51 19.87 23.23
CA MET A 10 -9.57 20.82 23.86
C MET A 10 -8.16 20.26 24.12
N GLY A 11 -8.05 18.99 24.55
CA GLY A 11 -6.75 18.35 24.80
C GLY A 11 -5.99 17.98 23.52
N SER A 12 -6.68 17.91 22.38
CA SER A 12 -6.06 17.79 21.05
C SER A 12 -5.61 19.15 20.51
N PHE A 13 -6.39 20.21 20.76
CA PHE A 13 -6.07 21.57 20.35
C PHE A 13 -4.88 22.15 21.14
N ALA A 14 -4.84 21.96 22.46
CA ALA A 14 -3.74 22.41 23.30
C ALA A 14 -2.40 21.73 22.95
N ARG A 15 -2.42 20.43 22.66
CA ARG A 15 -1.24 19.71 22.17
C ARG A 15 -0.82 20.15 20.76
N GLY A 16 -1.80 20.43 19.89
CA GLY A 16 -1.55 20.97 18.56
C GLY A 16 -0.90 22.36 18.60
N SER A 17 -1.38 23.24 19.50
CA SER A 17 -0.82 24.58 19.67
C SER A 17 0.56 24.56 20.33
N GLU A 18 0.81 23.66 21.28
CA GLU A 18 2.15 23.44 21.86
C GLU A 18 3.17 22.98 20.81
N LEU A 19 2.80 22.02 19.96
CA LEU A 19 3.65 21.55 18.86
C LEU A 19 3.95 22.69 17.87
N TRP A 20 2.94 23.47 17.51
CA TRP A 20 3.10 24.61 16.61
C TRP A 20 4.00 25.70 17.21
N MET A 21 3.79 26.07 18.48
CA MET A 21 4.65 27.03 19.18
C MET A 21 6.09 26.54 19.32
N HIS A 22 6.29 25.24 19.54
CA HIS A 22 7.62 24.63 19.61
C HIS A 22 8.32 24.68 18.24
N GLN A 23 7.62 24.32 17.17
CA GLN A 23 8.14 24.43 15.80
C GLN A 23 8.46 25.88 15.42
N ALA A 24 7.59 26.83 15.76
CA ALA A 24 7.81 28.24 15.52
C ALA A 24 9.05 28.76 16.28
N ARG A 25 9.22 28.38 17.55
CA ARG A 25 10.43 28.71 18.32
C ARG A 25 11.69 28.13 17.69
N LEU A 26 11.67 26.85 17.33
CA LEU A 26 12.81 26.20 16.67
C LEU A 26 13.16 26.89 15.35
N PHE A 27 12.17 27.31 14.57
CA PHE A 27 12.36 28.03 13.32
C PHE A 27 13.00 29.40 13.53
N VAL A 28 12.51 30.18 14.50
CA VAL A 28 13.07 31.49 14.85
C VAL A 28 14.52 31.35 15.36
N VAL A 29 14.79 30.37 16.22
CA VAL A 29 16.15 30.08 16.71
C VAL A 29 17.08 29.67 15.56
N ALA A 30 16.59 28.85 14.63
CA ALA A 30 17.38 28.41 13.48
C ALA A 30 17.72 29.60 12.55
N ILE A 31 16.75 30.46 12.22
CA ILE A 31 17.01 31.69 11.45
C ILE A 31 17.98 32.59 12.20
N GLY A 32 17.75 32.84 13.49
CA GLY A 32 18.62 33.68 14.32
C GLY A 32 20.07 33.18 14.33
N THR A 33 20.26 31.87 14.39
CA THR A 33 21.59 31.24 14.40
C THR A 33 22.27 31.39 13.04
N VAL A 34 21.56 31.21 11.92
CA VAL A 34 22.11 31.40 10.57
C VAL A 34 22.51 32.85 10.33
N VAL A 35 21.67 33.81 10.75
CA VAL A 35 21.98 35.25 10.66
C VAL A 35 23.18 35.62 11.54
N LEU A 36 23.25 35.10 12.77
CA LEU A 36 24.38 35.35 13.66
C LEU A 36 25.69 34.81 13.05
N LEU A 37 25.68 33.57 12.55
CA LEU A 37 26.84 32.95 11.90
C LEU A 37 27.24 33.70 10.63
N SER A 38 26.28 34.16 9.81
CA SER A 38 26.60 34.91 8.60
C SER A 38 27.26 36.26 8.90
N VAL A 39 26.81 36.95 9.96
CA VAL A 39 27.45 38.18 10.46
C VAL A 39 28.87 37.89 10.95
N LEU A 40 29.08 36.81 11.70
CA LEU A 40 30.42 36.42 12.16
C LEU A 40 31.37 36.10 10.99
N VAL A 41 30.89 35.38 9.99
CA VAL A 41 31.65 35.10 8.75
C VAL A 41 31.99 36.41 8.04
N GLY A 42 31.03 37.33 7.90
CA GLY A 42 31.24 38.63 7.28
C GLY A 42 32.26 39.49 8.02
N LEU A 43 32.22 39.51 9.36
CA LEU A 43 33.19 40.22 10.20
C LEU A 43 34.58 39.60 10.10
N ALA A 44 34.68 38.26 10.08
CA ALA A 44 35.95 37.56 9.93
C ALA A 44 36.61 37.87 8.58
N VAL A 45 35.83 37.86 7.50
CA VAL A 45 36.31 38.20 6.15
C VAL A 45 36.72 39.68 6.07
N THR A 46 35.90 40.58 6.61
CA THR A 46 36.22 42.02 6.65
C THR A 46 37.52 42.29 7.39
N SER A 47 37.67 41.70 8.58
CA SER A 47 38.85 41.89 9.44
C SER A 47 40.10 41.24 8.82
N GLY A 48 39.97 40.03 8.28
CA GLY A 48 41.06 39.33 7.60
C GLY A 48 41.53 40.09 6.35
N TYR A 49 40.61 40.55 5.52
CA TYR A 49 40.94 41.38 4.35
C TYR A 49 41.63 42.67 4.77
N PHE A 50 41.08 43.40 5.73
CA PHE A 50 41.67 44.64 6.22
C PHE A 50 43.06 44.42 6.80
N TRP A 51 43.27 43.32 7.54
CA TRP A 51 44.56 43.00 8.14
C TRP A 51 45.65 42.72 7.10
N HIS A 52 45.31 41.97 6.04
CA HIS A 52 46.24 41.58 4.98
C HIS A 52 46.46 42.66 3.92
N ALA A 53 45.42 43.43 3.58
CA ALA A 53 45.50 44.45 2.54
C ALA A 53 46.12 45.77 3.04
N THR A 54 46.07 46.04 4.34
CA THR A 54 46.49 47.33 4.93
C THR A 54 47.89 47.24 5.53
N THR A 55 48.76 48.18 5.17
CA THR A 55 50.14 48.23 5.69
C THR A 55 50.19 48.77 7.13
N ALA A 56 51.30 48.54 7.85
CA ALA A 56 51.44 49.04 9.23
C ALA A 56 51.38 50.59 9.30
N ALA A 57 51.93 51.27 8.30
CA ALA A 57 51.88 52.72 8.18
C ALA A 57 50.45 53.24 7.95
N GLU A 58 49.67 52.58 7.09
CA GLU A 58 48.26 52.91 6.84
C GLU A 58 47.37 52.67 8.07
N LYS A 59 47.58 51.58 8.82
CA LYS A 59 46.85 51.30 10.07
C LYS A 59 47.13 52.38 11.12
N TYR A 60 48.40 52.73 11.30
CA TYR A 60 48.83 53.77 12.24
C TYR A 60 48.33 55.16 11.83
N ALA A 61 48.42 55.50 10.54
CA ALA A 61 47.91 56.76 10.01
C ALA A 61 46.38 56.84 10.14
N LEU A 62 45.64 55.77 9.87
CA LEU A 62 44.19 55.70 10.04
C LEU A 62 43.78 55.94 11.50
N GLU A 63 44.42 55.24 12.44
CA GLU A 63 44.17 55.40 13.88
C GLU A 63 44.42 56.85 14.33
N ARG A 64 45.58 57.41 13.96
CA ARG A 64 45.95 58.78 14.33
C ARG A 64 45.08 59.83 13.65
N ASN A 65 44.65 59.59 12.41
CA ASN A 65 43.73 60.48 11.69
C ASN A 65 42.34 60.50 12.33
N VAL A 66 41.81 59.32 12.69
CA VAL A 66 40.52 59.21 13.39
C VAL A 66 40.60 59.90 14.75
N LEU A 67 41.68 59.71 15.50
CA LEU A 67 41.88 60.35 16.80
C LEU A 67 42.06 61.88 16.67
N ALA A 68 42.74 62.35 15.63
CA ALA A 68 42.89 63.78 15.37
C ALA A 68 41.55 64.43 14.98
N ARG A 69 40.79 63.79 14.07
CA ARG A 69 39.46 64.27 13.68
C ARG A 69 38.46 64.25 14.84
N THR A 70 38.47 63.21 15.68
CA THR A 70 37.57 63.19 16.85
C THR A 70 37.92 64.27 17.87
N ARG A 71 39.21 64.53 18.12
CA ARG A 71 39.66 65.62 18.99
C ARG A 71 39.31 67.01 18.42
N ASP A 72 39.44 67.18 17.10
CA ASP A 72 39.05 68.40 16.40
C ASP A 72 37.54 68.66 16.52
N VAL A 73 36.70 67.65 16.26
CA VAL A 73 35.23 67.75 16.43
C VAL A 73 34.82 68.02 17.88
N LEU A 74 35.55 67.47 18.85
CA LEU A 74 35.29 67.67 20.28
C LEU A 74 35.87 68.99 20.82
N GLY A 75 36.51 69.82 19.98
CA GLY A 75 37.12 71.10 20.39
C GLY A 75 38.37 70.96 21.27
N MET A 76 38.97 69.76 21.32
CA MET A 76 40.14 69.44 22.15
C MET A 76 41.45 69.67 21.37
N THR A 77 41.64 70.88 20.82
CA THR A 77 42.77 71.21 19.93
C THR A 77 44.00 71.77 20.66
N ALA A 78 43.89 72.09 21.96
CA ALA A 78 44.98 72.68 22.75
C ALA A 78 46.14 71.71 23.09
N GLY A 79 45.93 70.39 22.92
CA GLY A 79 46.93 69.38 23.22
C GLY A 79 47.64 68.87 21.96
N LYS A 80 48.97 68.94 21.93
CA LYS A 80 49.78 68.39 20.84
C LYS A 80 49.62 66.87 20.75
N MET A 81 49.60 66.35 19.53
CA MET A 81 49.49 64.93 19.22
C MET A 81 50.84 64.37 18.80
N GLU A 82 51.16 63.20 19.35
CA GLU A 82 52.31 62.42 18.92
C GLU A 82 52.05 61.78 17.56
N LEU A 83 52.95 62.04 16.60
CA LEU A 83 53.00 61.41 15.30
C LEU A 83 54.44 60.94 15.01
N HIS A 84 54.59 59.66 14.70
CA HIS A 84 55.87 59.12 14.23
C HIS A 84 56.01 59.40 12.73
N ILE A 85 57.03 60.17 12.36
CA ILE A 85 57.40 60.45 10.97
C ILE A 85 58.81 59.90 10.78
N GLU A 86 59.00 58.96 9.85
CA GLU A 86 60.32 58.35 9.55
C GLU A 86 61.03 57.76 10.79
N GLY A 87 60.27 57.21 11.74
CA GLY A 87 60.81 56.60 12.96
C GLY A 87 61.12 57.57 14.11
N GLN A 88 60.88 58.87 13.94
CA GLN A 88 61.04 59.88 14.99
C GLN A 88 59.69 60.39 15.51
N LEU A 89 59.53 60.44 16.83
CA LEU A 89 58.35 60.99 17.51
C LEU A 89 58.35 62.52 17.39
N ARG A 90 57.31 63.09 16.77
CA ARG A 90 57.09 64.54 16.71
C ARG A 90 55.76 64.91 17.36
N LEU A 91 55.79 65.97 18.19
CA LEU A 91 54.60 66.57 18.80
C LEU A 91 54.08 67.67 17.87
N LEU A 92 52.96 67.40 17.21
CA LEU A 92 52.37 68.29 16.20
C LEU A 92 50.97 68.75 16.64
N GLU A 93 50.52 69.87 16.09
CA GLU A 93 49.15 70.34 16.31
C GLU A 93 48.14 69.35 15.72
N VAL A 94 46.95 69.25 16.32
CA VAL A 94 45.89 68.31 15.92
C VAL A 94 45.55 68.44 14.43
N GLU A 95 45.49 69.68 13.92
CA GLU A 95 45.22 69.96 12.51
C GLU A 95 46.35 69.49 11.58
N GLN A 96 47.61 69.64 12.01
CA GLN A 96 48.78 69.17 11.25
C GLN A 96 48.82 67.64 11.19
N VAL A 97 48.51 66.95 12.30
CA VAL A 97 48.39 65.49 12.32
C VAL A 97 47.26 65.02 11.42
N ALA A 98 46.10 65.69 11.44
CA ALA A 98 44.98 65.35 10.57
C ALA A 98 45.33 65.49 9.08
N ARG A 99 46.04 66.56 8.67
CA ARG A 99 46.46 66.77 7.27
C ARG A 99 47.53 65.77 6.82
N LEU A 100 48.56 65.55 7.63
CA LEU A 100 49.69 64.67 7.27
C LEU A 100 49.29 63.20 7.18
N THR A 101 48.32 62.77 7.99
CA THR A 101 47.83 61.38 7.98
C THR A 101 46.67 61.17 6.98
N GLN A 102 46.15 62.23 6.36
CA GLN A 102 44.92 62.18 5.56
C GLN A 102 45.02 61.22 4.37
N ALA A 103 46.08 61.30 3.57
CA ALA A 103 46.22 60.48 2.36
C ALA A 103 46.27 58.97 2.68
N LEU A 104 47.08 58.59 3.68
CA LEU A 104 47.19 57.20 4.14
C LEU A 104 45.92 56.73 4.87
N ALA A 105 45.24 57.61 5.59
CA ALA A 105 43.97 57.31 6.22
C ALA A 105 42.84 57.11 5.20
N GLU A 106 42.80 57.86 4.11
CA GLU A 106 41.85 57.66 3.00
C GLU A 106 42.05 56.30 2.33
N GLU A 107 43.29 55.85 2.16
CA GLU A 107 43.60 54.50 1.68
C GLU A 107 43.17 53.42 2.67
N GLY A 108 43.41 53.62 3.97
CA GLY A 108 42.91 52.77 5.05
C GLY A 108 41.38 52.65 5.04
N TRP A 109 40.67 53.77 4.92
CA TRP A 109 39.21 53.80 4.80
C TRP A 109 38.70 53.10 3.54
N ARG A 110 39.39 53.26 2.40
CA ARG A 110 39.06 52.57 1.14
C ARG A 110 39.19 51.06 1.29
N LYS A 111 40.29 50.58 1.88
CA LYS A 111 40.53 49.15 2.14
C LYS A 111 39.54 48.59 3.16
N LEU A 112 39.19 49.36 4.20
CA LEU A 112 38.15 48.98 5.16
C LEU A 112 36.77 48.84 4.50
N ARG A 113 36.38 49.78 3.63
CA ARG A 113 35.12 49.73 2.88
C ARG A 113 35.09 48.53 1.93
N ASN A 114 36.19 48.26 1.21
CA ASN A 114 36.30 47.09 0.35
C ASN A 114 36.19 45.79 1.16
N GLY A 115 36.85 45.73 2.33
CA GLY A 115 36.71 44.62 3.28
C GLY A 115 35.26 44.42 3.71
N GLY A 116 34.55 45.50 4.03
CA GLY A 116 33.12 45.46 4.37
C GLY A 116 32.26 44.91 3.23
N LEU A 117 32.54 45.30 1.98
CA LEU A 117 31.85 44.77 0.80
C LEU A 117 32.08 43.26 0.65
N PHE A 118 33.33 42.79 0.78
CA PHE A 118 33.66 41.37 0.76
C PHE A 118 33.00 40.60 1.92
N GLY A 119 32.91 41.22 3.11
CA GLY A 119 32.20 40.68 4.25
C GLY A 119 30.71 40.48 3.99
N VAL A 120 30.03 41.48 3.44
CA VAL A 120 28.59 41.39 3.09
C VAL A 120 28.34 40.33 2.02
N LEU A 121 29.16 40.27 0.96
CA LEU A 121 29.04 39.26 -0.08
C LEU A 121 29.26 37.85 0.47
N SER A 122 30.24 37.67 1.36
CA SER A 122 30.51 36.38 2.00
C SER A 122 29.39 35.95 2.94
N ALA A 123 28.83 36.88 3.72
CA ALA A 123 27.68 36.63 4.59
C ALA A 123 26.43 36.21 3.77
N ALA A 124 26.15 36.92 2.68
CA ALA A 124 25.05 36.59 1.77
C ALA A 124 25.27 35.22 1.10
N GLY A 125 26.48 34.93 0.63
CA GLY A 125 26.85 33.62 0.08
C GLY A 125 26.68 32.48 1.09
N PHE A 126 27.07 32.70 2.35
CA PHE A 126 26.87 31.72 3.42
C PHE A 126 25.39 31.42 3.65
N VAL A 127 24.54 32.46 3.78
CA VAL A 127 23.08 32.29 3.92
C VAL A 127 22.50 31.53 2.72
N PHE A 128 22.95 31.85 1.51
CA PHE A 128 22.50 31.18 0.29
C PHE A 128 22.87 29.69 0.29
N LEU A 129 24.10 29.33 0.64
CA LEU A 129 24.55 27.93 0.72
C LEU A 129 23.80 27.13 1.79
N VAL A 130 23.59 27.71 2.98
CA VAL A 130 22.79 27.09 4.04
C VAL A 130 21.34 26.90 3.57
N SER A 131 20.77 27.88 2.87
CA SER A 131 19.41 27.78 2.33
C SER A 131 19.28 26.68 1.28
N LEU A 132 20.26 26.54 0.37
CA LEU A 132 20.32 25.43 -0.59
C LEU A 132 20.42 24.07 0.11
N TYR A 133 21.27 23.96 1.14
CA TYR A 133 21.40 22.75 1.92
C TYR A 133 20.08 22.37 2.61
N TRP A 134 19.41 23.33 3.25
CA TRP A 134 18.10 23.10 3.87
C TRP A 134 17.02 22.72 2.87
N TRP A 135 17.01 23.32 1.67
CA TRP A 135 16.07 22.93 0.63
C TRP A 135 16.28 21.46 0.18
N GLY A 136 17.53 21.06 -0.05
CA GLY A 136 17.85 19.67 -0.39
C GLY A 136 17.49 18.70 0.74
N TYR A 137 17.89 19.02 1.97
CA TYR A 137 17.65 18.19 3.15
C TYR A 137 16.15 18.08 3.48
N GLY A 138 15.41 19.19 3.38
CA GLY A 138 13.97 19.24 3.61
C GLY A 138 13.21 18.34 2.64
N ARG A 139 13.54 18.37 1.35
CA ARG A 139 12.90 17.48 0.36
C ARG A 139 13.17 15.99 0.61
N ALA A 140 14.35 15.65 1.12
CA ALA A 140 14.70 14.27 1.42
C ALA A 140 14.04 13.74 2.70
N LYS A 141 13.76 14.62 3.69
CA LYS A 141 13.19 14.23 4.99
C LYS A 141 11.68 14.44 5.14
N MET A 142 11.05 15.21 4.26
CA MET A 142 9.58 15.39 4.22
C MET A 142 8.86 14.29 3.43
N GLN A 143 9.53 13.19 3.07
CA GLN A 143 8.84 12.02 2.57
C GLN A 143 8.27 11.25 3.75
N ASP A 144 6.95 11.29 3.88
CA ASP A 144 6.14 10.43 4.74
C ASP A 144 6.73 9.01 4.77
N ARG A 145 7.32 8.63 5.90
CA ARG A 145 8.01 7.33 5.98
C ARG A 145 7.00 6.30 6.44
N GLN A 146 6.58 5.44 5.52
CA GLN A 146 5.77 4.29 5.88
C GLN A 146 6.56 3.41 6.86
N LEU A 147 6.03 3.25 8.07
CA LEU A 147 6.65 2.42 9.11
C LEU A 147 6.37 0.94 8.90
N ARG A 148 5.12 0.61 8.56
CA ARG A 148 4.63 -0.77 8.40
C ARG A 148 3.25 -0.80 7.74
N GLY A 149 2.85 -1.99 7.28
CA GLY A 149 1.52 -2.25 6.72
C GLY A 149 1.52 -2.38 5.20
N ALA A 150 0.33 -2.36 4.60
CA ALA A 150 0.17 -2.46 3.16
C ALA A 150 0.75 -1.23 2.46
N GLN A 151 1.48 -1.42 1.36
CA GLN A 151 2.03 -0.34 0.56
C GLN A 151 1.28 -0.26 -0.76
N LEU A 152 0.77 0.93 -1.10
CA LEU A 152 0.18 1.20 -2.40
C LEU A 152 1.28 1.65 -3.35
N VAL A 153 1.39 0.97 -4.49
CA VAL A 153 2.35 1.27 -5.56
C VAL A 153 1.63 1.29 -6.90
N ALA A 154 2.21 1.95 -7.89
CA ALA A 154 1.66 1.91 -9.25
C ALA A 154 1.84 0.52 -9.89
N GLY A 155 0.96 0.15 -10.82
CA GLY A 155 1.03 -1.16 -11.51
C GLY A 155 2.38 -1.46 -12.16
N PRO A 156 2.97 -0.55 -12.96
CA PRO A 156 4.30 -0.75 -13.54
C PRO A 156 5.41 -0.89 -12.50
N GLU A 157 5.32 -0.16 -11.39
CA GLU A 157 6.27 -0.25 -10.27
C GLU A 157 6.16 -1.62 -9.59
N LEU A 158 4.94 -2.11 -9.33
CA LEU A 158 4.73 -3.45 -8.80
C LEU A 158 5.29 -4.54 -9.73
N ALA A 159 5.05 -4.41 -11.03
CA ALA A 159 5.61 -5.34 -12.03
C ALA A 159 7.14 -5.34 -12.01
N MET A 160 7.76 -4.16 -11.90
CA MET A 160 9.21 -4.02 -11.76
C MET A 160 9.71 -4.68 -10.46
N LEU A 161 9.06 -4.42 -9.32
CA LEU A 161 9.42 -5.00 -8.02
C LEU A 161 9.39 -6.54 -8.05
N VAL A 162 8.32 -7.13 -8.59
CA VAL A 162 8.17 -8.59 -8.70
C VAL A 162 9.26 -9.18 -9.61
N ARG A 163 9.56 -8.54 -10.74
CA ARG A 163 10.61 -8.98 -11.68
C ARG A 163 12.01 -8.84 -11.09
N GLN A 164 12.32 -7.74 -10.42
CA GLN A 164 13.61 -7.52 -9.75
C GLN A 164 13.89 -8.57 -8.66
N ARG A 165 12.84 -9.00 -7.95
CA ARG A 165 12.93 -10.10 -6.97
C ARG A 165 13.07 -11.48 -7.60
N LYS A 166 13.00 -11.60 -8.92
CA LYS A 166 12.94 -12.87 -9.67
C LYS A 166 11.76 -13.75 -9.25
N GLU A 167 10.66 -13.11 -8.88
CA GLU A 167 9.42 -13.78 -8.43
C GLU A 167 8.27 -13.59 -9.44
N ALA A 168 8.58 -13.30 -10.71
CA ALA A 168 7.55 -13.13 -11.73
C ALA A 168 7.00 -14.49 -12.20
N SER A 169 5.70 -14.66 -12.06
CA SER A 169 4.94 -15.74 -12.68
C SER A 169 4.87 -15.57 -14.19
N PRO A 170 4.70 -16.67 -14.97
CA PRO A 170 4.30 -16.57 -16.38
C PRO A 170 2.87 -16.03 -16.56
N TYR A 171 2.08 -15.88 -15.49
CA TYR A 171 0.74 -15.33 -15.52
C TYR A 171 0.70 -13.89 -15.04
N GLU A 172 -0.11 -13.08 -15.70
CA GLU A 172 -0.35 -11.68 -15.39
C GLU A 172 -1.84 -11.43 -15.10
N ILE A 173 -2.09 -10.57 -14.11
CA ILE A 173 -3.41 -10.06 -13.76
C ILE A 173 -3.40 -8.55 -13.95
N ALA A 174 -4.34 -8.02 -14.74
CA ALA A 174 -4.41 -6.60 -15.08
C ALA A 174 -3.06 -6.00 -15.58
N GLY A 175 -2.28 -6.77 -16.34
CA GLY A 175 -0.98 -6.35 -16.88
C GLY A 175 0.18 -6.38 -15.87
N VAL A 176 -0.04 -6.91 -14.68
CA VAL A 176 0.99 -7.08 -13.65
C VAL A 176 1.27 -8.58 -13.47
N PRO A 177 2.55 -9.03 -13.50
CA PRO A 177 2.87 -10.43 -13.24
C PRO A 177 2.44 -10.84 -11.82
N MET A 178 1.80 -12.00 -11.72
CA MET A 178 1.56 -12.64 -10.44
C MET A 178 2.89 -12.99 -9.78
N ARG A 179 2.85 -13.21 -8.46
CA ARG A 179 4.01 -13.75 -7.75
C ARG A 179 4.15 -15.25 -8.07
N LEU A 180 5.35 -15.67 -8.41
CA LEU A 180 5.66 -17.08 -8.65
C LEU A 180 5.26 -17.92 -7.43
N LYS A 181 4.64 -19.08 -7.69
CA LYS A 181 4.03 -20.00 -6.72
C LYS A 181 2.72 -19.51 -6.08
N SER A 182 2.27 -18.27 -6.31
CA SER A 182 0.95 -17.84 -5.83
C SER A 182 -0.19 -18.36 -6.71
N GLU A 183 0.11 -18.90 -7.89
CA GLU A 183 -0.90 -19.44 -8.82
C GLU A 183 -1.65 -20.63 -8.22
N THR A 184 -0.97 -21.43 -7.40
CA THR A 184 -1.54 -22.59 -6.70
C THR A 184 -2.16 -22.24 -5.35
N LEU A 185 -2.13 -20.96 -4.96
CA LEU A 185 -2.64 -20.48 -3.66
C LEU A 185 -3.94 -19.69 -3.80
N HIS A 186 -4.69 -19.96 -4.87
CA HIS A 186 -5.97 -19.39 -5.22
C HIS A 186 -5.94 -17.86 -5.48
N THR A 187 -6.82 -17.42 -6.38
CA THR A 187 -6.95 -16.01 -6.74
C THR A 187 -8.42 -15.60 -6.64
N LEU A 188 -8.70 -14.53 -5.91
CA LEU A 188 -10.03 -13.93 -5.80
C LEU A 188 -10.14 -12.74 -6.75
N LEU A 189 -11.13 -12.75 -7.64
CA LEU A 189 -11.52 -11.61 -8.46
C LEU A 189 -12.87 -11.11 -7.97
N ALA A 190 -12.90 -9.94 -7.33
CA ALA A 190 -14.10 -9.36 -6.73
C ALA A 190 -14.43 -8.02 -7.39
N GLY A 191 -15.71 -7.76 -7.69
CA GLY A 191 -16.14 -6.51 -8.33
C GLY A 191 -17.65 -6.47 -8.56
N ALA A 192 -18.22 -5.29 -8.74
CA ALA A 192 -19.61 -5.12 -9.21
C ALA A 192 -19.78 -5.60 -10.67
N GLN A 193 -21.02 -5.75 -11.14
CA GLN A 193 -21.32 -6.05 -12.53
C GLN A 193 -20.74 -4.96 -13.46
N GLY A 194 -20.24 -5.36 -14.64
CA GLY A 194 -19.70 -4.42 -15.63
C GLY A 194 -18.30 -3.86 -15.33
N THR A 195 -17.63 -4.30 -14.27
CA THR A 195 -16.31 -3.76 -13.86
C THR A 195 -15.10 -4.42 -14.52
N GLY A 196 -15.32 -5.38 -15.42
CA GLY A 196 -14.25 -6.05 -16.16
C GLY A 196 -13.82 -7.42 -15.63
N LYS A 197 -14.53 -8.01 -14.65
CA LYS A 197 -14.24 -9.38 -14.15
C LYS A 197 -14.11 -10.41 -15.28
N SER A 198 -15.10 -10.47 -16.18
CA SER A 198 -15.09 -11.42 -17.31
C SER A 198 -13.90 -11.18 -18.23
N GLN A 199 -13.54 -9.93 -18.50
CA GLN A 199 -12.36 -9.59 -19.32
C GLN A 199 -11.06 -10.12 -18.70
N GLN A 200 -10.94 -10.07 -17.38
CA GLN A 200 -9.80 -10.64 -16.68
C GLN A 200 -9.77 -12.18 -16.78
N PHE A 201 -10.92 -12.86 -16.75
CA PHE A 201 -11.00 -14.30 -17.03
C PHE A 201 -10.57 -14.61 -18.47
N PHE A 202 -11.05 -13.86 -19.47
CA PHE A 202 -10.59 -14.00 -20.86
C PHE A 202 -9.06 -13.89 -20.99
N ALA A 203 -8.47 -12.88 -20.35
CA ALA A 203 -7.03 -12.67 -20.35
C ALA A 203 -6.28 -13.86 -19.71
N LEU A 204 -6.74 -14.34 -18.55
CA LEU A 204 -6.12 -15.47 -17.86
C LEU A 204 -6.25 -16.78 -18.67
N MET A 205 -7.43 -17.05 -19.23
CA MET A 205 -7.68 -18.23 -20.07
C MET A 205 -6.76 -18.28 -21.29
N LYS A 206 -6.52 -17.13 -21.95
CA LYS A 206 -5.54 -17.02 -23.05
C LYS A 206 -4.14 -17.41 -22.59
N GLN A 207 -3.72 -16.95 -21.41
CA GLN A 207 -2.40 -17.26 -20.86
C GLN A 207 -2.27 -18.74 -20.48
N VAL A 208 -3.26 -19.32 -19.81
CA VAL A 208 -3.30 -20.76 -19.47
C VAL A 208 -3.21 -21.61 -20.74
N ARG A 209 -3.94 -21.24 -21.78
CA ARG A 209 -3.89 -21.90 -23.09
C ARG A 209 -2.54 -21.75 -23.78
N ALA A 210 -1.95 -20.55 -23.78
CA ALA A 210 -0.63 -20.31 -24.38
C ALA A 210 0.46 -21.17 -23.71
N GLN A 211 0.31 -21.45 -22.43
CA GLN A 211 1.18 -22.34 -21.65
C GLN A 211 0.85 -23.84 -21.82
N GLY A 212 -0.11 -24.20 -22.68
CA GLY A 212 -0.52 -25.59 -22.90
C GLY A 212 -1.16 -26.26 -21.68
N LYS A 213 -1.66 -25.47 -20.72
CA LYS A 213 -2.29 -25.98 -19.48
C LYS A 213 -3.80 -26.20 -19.68
N ARG A 214 -4.38 -27.02 -18.80
CA ARG A 214 -5.81 -27.35 -18.78
C ARG A 214 -6.54 -26.48 -17.75
N MET A 215 -7.80 -26.19 -18.02
CA MET A 215 -8.66 -25.42 -17.13
C MET A 215 -10.07 -26.02 -17.12
N ILE A 216 -10.69 -26.04 -15.95
CA ILE A 216 -12.12 -26.30 -15.80
C ILE A 216 -12.79 -24.95 -15.61
N VAL A 217 -13.79 -24.66 -16.44
CA VAL A 217 -14.47 -23.37 -16.47
C VAL A 217 -15.95 -23.59 -16.20
N TYR A 218 -16.45 -23.00 -15.13
CA TYR A 218 -17.90 -22.89 -14.91
C TYR A 218 -18.39 -21.65 -15.66
N ASP A 219 -19.18 -21.89 -16.72
CA ASP A 219 -19.58 -20.87 -17.68
C ASP A 219 -21.11 -20.85 -17.87
N PRO A 220 -21.86 -20.25 -16.93
CA PRO A 220 -23.31 -20.23 -17.00
C PRO A 220 -23.86 -19.37 -18.16
N THR A 221 -23.10 -18.39 -18.64
CA THR A 221 -23.51 -17.51 -19.75
C THR A 221 -23.14 -18.07 -21.12
N GLY A 222 -22.16 -18.97 -21.19
CA GLY A 222 -21.66 -19.54 -22.44
C GLY A 222 -20.65 -18.66 -23.17
N GLU A 223 -20.31 -17.48 -22.64
CA GLU A 223 -19.40 -16.52 -23.29
C GLU A 223 -17.98 -17.08 -23.43
N PHE A 224 -17.50 -17.79 -22.42
CA PHE A 224 -16.18 -18.42 -22.47
C PHE A 224 -16.17 -19.61 -23.43
N THR A 225 -17.22 -20.40 -23.41
CA THR A 225 -17.44 -21.53 -24.32
C THR A 225 -17.44 -21.04 -25.76
N GLN A 226 -18.21 -20.00 -26.08
CA GLN A 226 -18.25 -19.41 -27.42
C GLN A 226 -16.87 -18.96 -27.91
N ALA A 227 -16.08 -18.33 -27.04
CA ALA A 227 -14.78 -17.80 -27.42
C ALA A 227 -13.65 -18.84 -27.48
N PHE A 228 -13.70 -19.87 -26.64
CA PHE A 228 -12.56 -20.75 -26.40
C PHE A 228 -12.79 -22.22 -26.78
N TYR A 229 -14.03 -22.70 -26.86
CA TYR A 229 -14.31 -24.11 -27.08
C TYR A 229 -13.79 -24.60 -28.44
N ARG A 230 -13.11 -25.74 -28.44
CA ARG A 230 -12.61 -26.41 -29.64
C ARG A 230 -13.25 -27.79 -29.75
N ALA A 231 -14.08 -27.97 -30.78
CA ALA A 231 -14.71 -29.26 -31.07
C ALA A 231 -13.65 -30.38 -31.20
N GLY A 232 -13.93 -31.53 -30.59
CA GLY A 232 -13.03 -32.69 -30.58
C GLY A 232 -11.80 -32.55 -29.69
N LYS A 233 -11.60 -31.41 -29.02
CA LYS A 233 -10.47 -31.20 -28.08
C LYS A 233 -10.94 -30.88 -26.66
N ASP A 234 -11.93 -29.99 -26.54
CA ASP A 234 -12.46 -29.55 -25.25
C ASP A 234 -13.75 -30.30 -24.92
N ILE A 235 -13.98 -30.56 -23.63
CA ILE A 235 -15.19 -31.23 -23.12
C ILE A 235 -16.16 -30.14 -22.63
N LEU A 236 -17.38 -30.12 -23.18
CA LEU A 236 -18.46 -29.27 -22.71
C LEU A 236 -19.42 -30.13 -21.89
N MET A 237 -19.67 -29.79 -20.62
CA MET A 237 -20.64 -30.49 -19.79
C MET A 237 -21.89 -29.61 -19.63
N ASN A 238 -22.93 -29.92 -20.40
CA ASN A 238 -24.23 -29.25 -20.33
C ASN A 238 -25.33 -30.23 -20.76
N PRO A 239 -26.25 -30.63 -19.86
CA PRO A 239 -27.27 -31.63 -20.17
C PRO A 239 -28.26 -31.20 -21.27
N LEU A 240 -28.28 -29.92 -21.64
CA LEU A 240 -29.14 -29.38 -22.70
C LEU A 240 -28.38 -29.17 -24.02
N ASP A 241 -27.09 -29.47 -24.09
CA ASP A 241 -26.27 -29.31 -25.28
C ASP A 241 -25.94 -30.67 -25.91
N ALA A 242 -26.23 -30.83 -27.20
CA ALA A 242 -26.01 -32.08 -27.93
C ALA A 242 -24.52 -32.49 -28.00
N ARG A 243 -23.58 -31.56 -27.80
CA ARG A 243 -22.13 -31.84 -27.77
C ARG A 243 -21.69 -32.43 -26.43
N SER A 244 -22.53 -32.36 -25.40
CA SER A 244 -22.18 -32.84 -24.06
C SER A 244 -22.07 -34.36 -24.03
N PRO A 245 -21.03 -34.93 -23.39
CA PRO A 245 -20.99 -36.35 -23.17
C PRO A 245 -22.11 -36.78 -22.22
N ASN A 246 -22.58 -38.01 -22.39
CA ASN A 246 -23.50 -38.64 -21.45
C ASN A 246 -22.76 -38.97 -20.15
N TRP A 247 -23.23 -38.40 -19.05
CA TRP A 247 -22.67 -38.63 -17.73
C TRP A 247 -23.59 -39.52 -16.88
N ASN A 248 -22.99 -40.44 -16.11
CA ASN A 248 -23.70 -41.22 -15.11
C ASN A 248 -22.85 -41.37 -13.84
N VAL A 249 -23.51 -41.53 -12.68
CA VAL A 249 -22.82 -41.59 -11.38
C VAL A 249 -21.83 -42.75 -11.27
N TRP A 250 -22.12 -43.89 -11.91
CA TRP A 250 -21.28 -45.09 -11.82
C TRP A 250 -19.98 -44.98 -12.62
N GLN A 251 -19.90 -44.08 -13.60
CA GLN A 251 -18.64 -43.78 -14.32
C GLN A 251 -17.59 -43.13 -13.42
N GLU A 252 -18.02 -42.51 -12.31
CA GLU A 252 -17.12 -41.88 -11.33
C GLU A 252 -16.68 -42.84 -10.21
N ILE A 253 -17.26 -44.05 -10.14
CA ILE A 253 -17.07 -44.98 -9.03
C ILE A 253 -16.01 -46.02 -9.40
N ALA A 254 -14.84 -45.90 -8.78
CA ALA A 254 -13.75 -46.88 -8.89
C ALA A 254 -13.45 -47.60 -7.56
N LYS A 255 -13.83 -46.98 -6.43
CA LYS A 255 -13.60 -47.49 -5.07
C LYS A 255 -14.82 -47.19 -4.21
N ASP A 256 -15.00 -47.93 -3.12
CA ASP A 256 -16.20 -47.81 -2.27
C ASP A 256 -16.39 -46.40 -1.68
N TYR A 257 -15.33 -45.70 -1.28
CA TYR A 257 -15.48 -44.33 -0.77
C TYR A 257 -15.95 -43.31 -1.83
N HIS A 258 -15.97 -43.68 -3.13
CA HIS A 258 -16.51 -42.81 -4.17
C HIS A 258 -18.03 -42.64 -4.06
N TYR A 259 -18.74 -43.63 -3.49
CA TYR A 259 -20.17 -43.51 -3.27
C TYR A 259 -20.48 -42.36 -2.29
N ASP A 260 -19.73 -42.26 -1.19
CA ASP A 260 -19.85 -41.15 -0.25
C ASP A 260 -19.45 -39.82 -0.90
N ASN A 261 -18.37 -39.78 -1.68
CA ASN A 261 -17.93 -38.56 -2.39
C ASN A 261 -19.00 -38.03 -3.36
N ILE A 262 -19.64 -38.90 -4.14
CA ILE A 262 -20.72 -38.52 -5.07
C ILE A 262 -21.95 -38.03 -4.31
N ALA A 263 -22.35 -38.73 -3.25
CA ALA A 263 -23.49 -38.30 -2.43
C ALA A 263 -23.24 -36.93 -1.79
N ASN A 264 -22.05 -36.70 -1.23
CA ASN A 264 -21.63 -35.42 -0.66
C ASN A 264 -21.56 -34.31 -1.73
N GLY A 265 -21.15 -34.63 -2.96
CA GLY A 265 -21.10 -33.67 -4.06
C GLY A 265 -22.48 -33.28 -4.61
N LEU A 266 -23.44 -34.21 -4.62
CA LEU A 266 -24.79 -33.99 -5.15
C LEU A 266 -25.74 -33.33 -4.14
N ILE A 267 -25.55 -33.58 -2.85
CA ILE A 267 -26.36 -33.00 -1.77
C ILE A 267 -25.43 -32.12 -0.92
N PRO A 268 -25.37 -30.80 -1.14
CA PRO A 268 -24.50 -29.90 -0.39
C PRO A 268 -24.96 -29.71 1.06
N ASP A 269 -24.06 -29.24 1.93
CA ASP A 269 -24.44 -28.90 3.30
C ASP A 269 -25.37 -27.67 3.30
N PRO A 270 -26.47 -27.70 4.09
CA PRO A 270 -27.39 -26.59 4.12
C PRO A 270 -26.78 -25.38 4.84
N ALA A 271 -27.06 -24.20 4.29
CA ALA A 271 -26.72 -22.93 4.90
C ALA A 271 -27.69 -22.60 6.04
N GLY A 272 -27.26 -22.78 7.29
CA GLY A 272 -28.03 -22.33 8.46
C GLY A 272 -29.30 -23.13 8.79
N SER A 273 -29.49 -24.32 8.22
CA SER A 273 -30.56 -25.26 8.62
C SER A 273 -29.98 -26.57 9.16
N ASP A 274 -30.85 -27.44 9.68
CA ASP A 274 -30.47 -28.72 10.30
C ASP A 274 -29.76 -29.65 9.30
N PRO A 275 -28.47 -30.00 9.53
CA PRO A 275 -27.71 -30.91 8.66
C PRO A 275 -28.29 -32.32 8.60
N PHE A 276 -29.15 -32.71 9.55
CA PHE A 276 -29.74 -34.04 9.63
C PHE A 276 -30.35 -34.49 8.30
N TRP A 277 -31.11 -33.63 7.63
CA TRP A 277 -31.79 -33.96 6.37
C TRP A 277 -30.81 -34.15 5.21
N ALA A 278 -29.75 -33.35 5.14
CA ALA A 278 -28.72 -33.53 4.13
C ALA A 278 -27.94 -34.83 4.34
N HIS A 279 -27.60 -35.17 5.59
CA HIS A 279 -26.93 -36.42 5.93
C HIS A 279 -27.80 -37.65 5.65
N ALA A 280 -29.09 -37.61 6.03
CA ALA A 280 -30.06 -38.65 5.72
C ALA A 280 -30.18 -38.86 4.20
N GLY A 281 -30.36 -37.76 3.45
CA GLY A 281 -30.43 -37.79 1.99
C GLY A 281 -29.18 -38.36 1.34
N ARG A 282 -27.98 -38.01 1.83
CA ARG A 282 -26.70 -38.56 1.35
C ARG A 282 -26.60 -40.06 1.59
N MET A 283 -26.95 -40.53 2.80
CA MET A 283 -26.92 -41.95 3.11
C MET A 283 -27.91 -42.74 2.25
N LEU A 284 -29.13 -42.22 2.09
CA LEU A 284 -30.14 -42.84 1.24
C LEU A 284 -29.68 -42.91 -0.21
N LEU A 285 -29.22 -41.78 -0.77
CA LEU A 285 -28.72 -41.70 -2.15
C LEU A 285 -27.55 -42.67 -2.38
N LYS A 286 -26.59 -42.69 -1.46
CA LYS A 286 -25.44 -43.60 -1.49
C LYS A 286 -25.90 -45.05 -1.61
N ASP A 287 -26.77 -45.49 -0.70
CA ASP A 287 -27.18 -46.89 -0.62
C ASP A 287 -28.01 -47.29 -1.84
N VAL A 288 -28.85 -46.40 -2.37
CA VAL A 288 -29.55 -46.62 -3.64
C VAL A 288 -28.55 -46.82 -4.79
N ILE A 289 -27.52 -45.97 -4.92
CA ILE A 289 -26.50 -46.09 -5.97
C ILE A 289 -25.75 -47.42 -5.84
N VAL A 290 -25.40 -47.84 -4.62
CA VAL A 290 -24.74 -49.13 -4.34
C VAL A 290 -25.63 -50.31 -4.74
N VAL A 291 -26.89 -50.33 -4.28
CA VAL A 291 -27.82 -51.44 -4.53
C VAL A 291 -28.14 -51.56 -6.02
N LEU A 292 -28.47 -50.45 -6.69
CA LEU A 292 -28.73 -50.45 -8.13
C LEU A 292 -27.49 -50.88 -8.92
N GLY A 293 -26.31 -50.41 -8.51
CA GLY A 293 -25.03 -50.83 -9.07
C GLY A 293 -24.81 -52.34 -8.98
N LYS A 294 -25.03 -52.95 -7.81
CA LYS A 294 -24.92 -54.40 -7.60
C LYS A 294 -25.94 -55.20 -8.42
N LYS A 295 -27.15 -54.65 -8.62
CA LYS A 295 -28.21 -55.25 -9.44
C LYS A 295 -28.03 -55.03 -10.96
N GLY A 296 -26.94 -54.40 -11.39
CA GLY A 296 -26.66 -54.10 -12.80
C GLY A 296 -27.52 -52.96 -13.39
N LYS A 297 -28.32 -52.28 -12.57
CA LYS A 297 -29.25 -51.21 -12.94
C LYS A 297 -28.55 -49.83 -12.92
N ARG A 298 -27.60 -49.63 -13.83
CA ARG A 298 -26.65 -48.49 -13.80
C ARG A 298 -27.06 -47.33 -14.72
N THR A 299 -28.34 -46.95 -14.74
CA THR A 299 -28.82 -45.79 -15.52
C THR A 299 -29.38 -44.68 -14.64
N ASN A 300 -29.22 -43.42 -15.08
CA ASN A 300 -29.81 -42.26 -14.37
C ASN A 300 -31.35 -42.37 -14.29
N ARG A 301 -31.99 -42.99 -15.29
CA ARG A 301 -33.43 -43.26 -15.28
C ARG A 301 -33.82 -44.18 -14.13
N GLU A 302 -33.08 -45.26 -13.89
CA GLU A 302 -33.33 -46.19 -12.78
C GLU A 302 -33.06 -45.54 -11.43
N LEU A 303 -31.99 -44.75 -11.32
CA LEU A 303 -31.68 -43.98 -10.12
C LEU A 303 -32.82 -43.01 -9.78
N TYR A 304 -33.27 -42.22 -10.77
CA TYR A 304 -34.39 -41.32 -10.60
C TYR A 304 -35.69 -42.04 -10.24
N HIS A 305 -35.99 -43.18 -10.89
CA HIS A 305 -37.17 -43.97 -10.57
C HIS A 305 -37.13 -44.52 -9.13
N ALA A 306 -35.98 -45.03 -8.70
CA ALA A 306 -35.80 -45.58 -7.35
C ALA A 306 -36.03 -44.50 -6.28
N ILE A 307 -35.54 -43.28 -6.49
CA ILE A 307 -35.60 -42.22 -5.47
C ILE A 307 -36.92 -41.44 -5.54
N ALA A 308 -37.38 -41.08 -6.73
CA ALA A 308 -38.48 -40.12 -6.90
C ALA A 308 -39.83 -40.75 -7.23
N LYS A 309 -39.87 -42.02 -7.66
CA LYS A 309 -41.11 -42.69 -8.12
C LYS A 309 -41.48 -43.94 -7.34
N THR A 310 -40.58 -44.44 -6.49
CA THR A 310 -40.84 -45.63 -5.68
C THR A 310 -41.48 -45.20 -4.37
N ASN A 311 -42.52 -45.92 -3.93
CA ASN A 311 -43.12 -45.65 -2.62
C ASN A 311 -42.13 -46.02 -1.48
N LEU A 312 -42.40 -45.55 -0.26
CA LEU A 312 -41.53 -45.76 0.90
C LEU A 312 -41.33 -47.25 1.21
N GLU A 313 -42.39 -48.07 1.12
CA GLU A 313 -42.31 -49.51 1.40
C GLU A 313 -41.36 -50.25 0.45
N ASP A 314 -41.47 -49.99 -0.84
CA ASP A 314 -40.67 -50.65 -1.87
C ASP A 314 -39.24 -50.11 -1.90
N LEU A 315 -39.04 -48.83 -1.54
CA LEU A 315 -37.71 -48.25 -1.33
C LEU A 315 -37.04 -48.85 -0.09
N HIS A 316 -37.78 -49.04 1.01
CA HIS A 316 -37.27 -49.72 2.20
C HIS A 316 -36.91 -51.18 1.89
N LYS A 317 -37.77 -51.92 1.16
CA LYS A 317 -37.46 -53.27 0.65
C LYS A 317 -36.20 -53.28 -0.22
N LEU A 318 -36.04 -52.27 -1.08
CA LEU A 318 -34.86 -52.15 -1.95
C LEU A 318 -33.56 -52.01 -1.14
N LEU A 319 -33.62 -51.33 0.01
CA LEU A 319 -32.47 -50.97 0.83
C LEU A 319 -32.25 -51.89 2.05
N GLN A 320 -32.99 -53.00 2.18
CA GLN A 320 -32.82 -53.90 3.32
C GLN A 320 -31.35 -54.31 3.53
N GLY A 321 -30.88 -54.16 4.78
CA GLY A 321 -29.50 -54.42 5.19
C GLY A 321 -28.52 -53.26 4.94
N MET A 322 -28.98 -52.13 4.42
CA MET A 322 -28.20 -50.90 4.27
C MET A 322 -28.52 -49.89 5.38
N ALA A 323 -27.59 -48.96 5.65
CA ALA A 323 -27.74 -47.97 6.71
C ALA A 323 -28.88 -46.97 6.44
N GLY A 324 -29.11 -46.62 5.18
CA GLY A 324 -30.13 -45.70 4.70
C GLY A 324 -31.57 -46.21 4.83
N ALA A 325 -31.76 -47.52 5.05
CA ALA A 325 -33.09 -48.12 5.17
C ALA A 325 -33.89 -47.57 6.36
N SER A 326 -33.21 -47.17 7.44
CA SER A 326 -33.82 -46.57 8.64
C SER A 326 -34.48 -45.21 8.38
N TYR A 327 -34.09 -44.51 7.31
CA TYR A 327 -34.66 -43.21 6.94
C TYR A 327 -35.91 -43.29 6.07
N VAL A 328 -36.24 -44.49 5.59
CA VAL A 328 -37.39 -44.75 4.72
C VAL A 328 -38.31 -45.83 5.30
N ASP A 329 -38.14 -46.15 6.59
CA ASP A 329 -39.01 -47.07 7.31
C ASP A 329 -40.43 -46.48 7.40
N PRO A 330 -41.47 -47.18 6.87
CA PRO A 330 -42.85 -46.72 6.90
C PRO A 330 -43.42 -46.47 8.30
N THR A 331 -42.78 -47.00 9.35
CA THR A 331 -43.25 -46.85 10.74
C THR A 331 -42.81 -45.54 11.39
N THR A 332 -41.84 -44.83 10.79
CA THR A 332 -41.29 -43.56 11.27
C THR A 332 -41.51 -42.46 10.22
N GLU A 333 -42.76 -42.08 9.96
CA GLU A 333 -43.05 -40.96 9.07
C GLU A 333 -42.68 -39.62 9.72
N ARG A 334 -41.64 -38.93 9.21
CA ARG A 334 -41.64 -37.47 9.14
C ARG A 334 -40.54 -36.88 8.25
N THR A 335 -40.99 -35.94 7.42
CA THR A 335 -40.33 -34.71 6.91
C THR A 335 -39.73 -34.73 5.50
N GLY A 336 -40.23 -33.82 4.67
CA GLY A 336 -39.56 -33.29 3.49
C GLY A 336 -39.78 -31.78 3.40
N MET A 337 -38.75 -31.02 3.02
CA MET A 337 -38.87 -29.59 2.66
C MET A 337 -37.71 -29.14 1.75
N SER A 338 -38.02 -28.35 0.72
CA SER A 338 -37.07 -27.74 -0.24
C SER A 338 -36.69 -26.30 0.14
N LEU A 339 -35.52 -25.82 -0.28
CA LEU A 339 -35.25 -24.39 -0.50
C LEU A 339 -33.92 -24.18 -1.26
N GLY A 340 -33.84 -23.14 -2.09
CA GLY A 340 -32.59 -22.65 -2.70
C GLY A 340 -32.64 -21.12 -2.88
N VAL A 341 -31.49 -20.43 -2.78
CA VAL A 341 -31.31 -18.98 -3.09
C VAL A 341 -29.84 -18.61 -3.43
N GLN A 342 -29.62 -17.44 -4.07
CA GLN A 342 -28.38 -16.81 -4.59
C GLN A 342 -28.29 -15.23 -4.46
N ASP A 343 -27.23 -14.57 -3.93
CA ASP A 343 -26.27 -13.50 -4.47
C ASP A 343 -25.09 -13.13 -3.47
N PHE A 344 -23.85 -12.62 -3.79
CA PHE A 344 -22.52 -12.49 -3.05
C PHE A 344 -22.47 -12.16 -1.53
N SER A 345 -23.50 -11.50 -0.99
CA SER A 345 -23.91 -11.71 0.41
C SER A 345 -24.07 -13.20 0.72
N GLN A 346 -24.21 -14.01 -0.31
CA GLN A 346 -24.23 -15.44 -0.60
C GLN A 346 -23.05 -16.07 0.03
N LEU A 347 -21.86 -15.49 -0.11
CA LEU A 347 -20.74 -16.17 0.48
C LEU A 347 -20.97 -16.18 2.00
N TYR A 348 -21.46 -15.07 2.55
CA TYR A 348 -21.84 -14.94 3.95
C TYR A 348 -23.20 -15.58 4.30
N GLU A 349 -24.14 -15.71 3.37
CA GLU A 349 -25.49 -16.27 3.55
C GLU A 349 -25.48 -17.79 3.36
N ILE A 350 -24.81 -18.30 2.31
CA ILE A 350 -24.57 -19.73 2.04
C ILE A 350 -23.60 -20.31 3.07
N TYR A 351 -22.44 -19.68 3.27
CA TYR A 351 -21.40 -20.29 4.11
C TYR A 351 -21.37 -19.76 5.54
N GLY A 352 -22.10 -18.69 5.85
CA GLY A 352 -21.97 -18.02 7.14
C GLY A 352 -20.68 -17.19 7.23
N HIS A 353 -20.67 -16.25 8.17
CA HIS A 353 -19.63 -15.22 8.23
C HIS A 353 -18.21 -15.73 8.53
N ASN A 354 -18.08 -16.79 9.33
CA ASN A 354 -16.77 -17.34 9.68
C ASN A 354 -16.16 -18.14 8.52
N LEU A 355 -16.94 -19.01 7.88
CA LEU A 355 -16.45 -19.84 6.78
C LEU A 355 -16.16 -19.00 5.53
N ALA A 356 -17.01 -18.01 5.22
CA ALA A 356 -16.76 -17.04 4.16
C ALA A 356 -15.40 -16.32 4.33
N LYS A 357 -15.09 -15.87 5.55
CA LYS A 357 -13.78 -15.27 5.87
C LYS A 357 -12.63 -16.25 5.68
N THR A 358 -12.79 -17.51 6.08
CA THR A 358 -11.77 -18.55 5.88
C THR A 358 -11.51 -18.80 4.39
N ILE A 359 -12.56 -18.90 3.57
CA ILE A 359 -12.45 -19.06 2.12
C ILE A 359 -11.71 -17.86 1.49
N ILE A 360 -12.11 -16.64 1.82
CA ILE A 360 -11.46 -15.41 1.32
C ILE A 360 -10.00 -15.31 1.77
N SER A 361 -9.70 -15.72 3.00
CA SER A 361 -8.33 -15.77 3.53
C SER A 361 -7.45 -16.78 2.79
N GLY A 362 -8.04 -17.91 2.36
CA GLY A 362 -7.35 -18.92 1.56
C GLY A 362 -6.85 -18.42 0.20
N CYS A 363 -7.47 -17.38 -0.36
CA CYS A 363 -7.03 -16.75 -1.61
C CYS A 363 -5.85 -15.80 -1.40
N GLN A 364 -4.63 -16.21 -1.75
CA GLN A 364 -3.44 -15.37 -1.55
C GLN A 364 -3.39 -14.16 -2.48
N THR A 365 -3.85 -14.31 -3.73
CA THR A 365 -3.89 -13.19 -4.68
C THR A 365 -5.32 -12.65 -4.75
N LYS A 366 -5.47 -11.32 -4.69
CA LYS A 366 -6.78 -10.66 -4.74
C LYS A 366 -6.75 -9.52 -5.77
N LEU A 367 -7.62 -9.57 -6.77
CA LEU A 367 -7.92 -8.45 -7.65
C LEU A 367 -9.27 -7.86 -7.24
N LEU A 368 -9.23 -6.61 -6.77
CA LEU A 368 -10.41 -5.89 -6.32
C LEU A 368 -10.76 -4.83 -7.37
N LEU A 369 -11.89 -5.04 -8.05
CA LEU A 369 -12.51 -4.08 -8.97
C LEU A 369 -13.56 -3.25 -8.22
N ARG A 370 -14.05 -2.19 -8.84
CA ARG A 370 -14.98 -1.24 -8.22
C ARG A 370 -16.25 -1.93 -7.69
N PHE A 371 -16.75 -1.47 -6.55
CA PHE A 371 -18.09 -1.79 -6.06
C PHE A 371 -18.94 -0.51 -5.97
N THR A 372 -20.25 -0.67 -6.04
CA THR A 372 -21.20 0.44 -5.99
C THR A 372 -21.85 0.60 -4.62
N ASP A 373 -21.86 -0.44 -3.78
CA ASP A 373 -22.44 -0.40 -2.45
C ASP A 373 -21.39 -0.11 -1.36
N GLY A 374 -21.82 0.61 -0.31
CA GLY A 374 -20.91 1.06 0.76
C GLY A 374 -20.42 -0.08 1.67
N ALA A 375 -21.20 -1.15 1.83
CA ALA A 375 -20.84 -2.27 2.70
C ALA A 375 -19.69 -3.09 2.11
N ALA A 376 -19.78 -3.45 0.83
CA ALA A 376 -18.70 -4.11 0.10
C ALA A 376 -17.46 -3.21 0.00
N ALA A 377 -17.63 -1.91 -0.27
CA ALA A 377 -16.51 -0.98 -0.30
C ALA A 377 -15.72 -0.96 1.02
N LYS A 378 -16.41 -0.97 2.16
CA LYS A 378 -15.78 -1.05 3.48
C LYS A 378 -15.04 -2.37 3.69
N LEU A 379 -15.67 -3.50 3.35
CA LEU A 379 -15.03 -4.82 3.45
C LEU A 379 -13.77 -4.92 2.58
N LEU A 380 -13.78 -4.35 1.38
CA LEU A 380 -12.62 -4.31 0.49
C LEU A 380 -11.51 -3.42 1.03
N SER A 381 -11.88 -2.27 1.62
CA SER A 381 -10.93 -1.41 2.33
C SER A 381 -10.24 -2.18 3.45
N ASP A 382 -10.97 -2.98 4.22
CA ASP A 382 -10.40 -3.82 5.26
C ASP A 382 -9.50 -4.93 4.69
N LEU A 383 -9.85 -5.50 3.53
CA LEU A 383 -9.04 -6.50 2.83
C LEU A 383 -7.73 -5.94 2.24
N MET A 384 -7.71 -4.67 1.81
CA MET A 384 -6.49 -4.00 1.37
C MET A 384 -5.52 -3.73 2.51
N GLY A 385 -6.02 -3.73 3.75
CA GLY A 385 -5.24 -3.49 4.95
C GLY A 385 -4.99 -2.01 5.21
N GLN A 386 -4.27 -1.74 6.31
CA GLN A 386 -3.94 -0.39 6.76
C GLN A 386 -2.43 -0.17 6.76
N ALA A 387 -2.02 1.08 6.56
CA ALA A 387 -0.64 1.53 6.66
C ALA A 387 -0.47 2.49 7.82
N VAL A 388 0.66 2.43 8.51
CA VAL A 388 1.05 3.44 9.49
C VAL A 388 2.11 4.34 8.85
N ILE A 389 1.77 5.61 8.67
CA ILE A 389 2.58 6.65 8.04
C ILE A 389 3.04 7.63 9.14
N LEU A 390 4.30 8.07 9.06
CA LEU A 390 4.94 9.01 9.98
C LEU A 390 5.19 10.36 9.32
#